data_AF-A0A2V7JM35-F1
#
_entry.id   AF-A0A2V7JM35-F1
#
_cell.length_a   1.000
_cell.length_b   1.000
_cell.length_c   1.000
_cell.angle_alpha   90.00
_cell.angle_beta   90.00
_cell.angle_gamma   90.00
#
_symmetry.space_group_name_H-M   'P 1'
#
loop_
_entity.id
_entity.type
_entity.pdbx_description
1 polymer ?
#
loop_
_entity_poly.entity_id
_entity_poly.type
_entity_poly.pdbx_seq_one_letter_code
_entity_poly.pdbx_strand_id
1 'polypeptide(L)' 'MHVKNLECSYCHREYEARRVHNVCTECGKPLFVRYDLKRIAKFLTRQTLYARRADLWRYREVLPVRREDNIVSL' A
#
# COMPACT_ATOMS: atom_id res chain seq x y z
N MET A 1 -7.71 -3.27 0.26
CA MET A 1 -6.69 -2.39 -0.36
C MET A 1 -7.02 -0.94 -0.06
N HIS A 2 -6.11 -0.21 0.61
CA HIS A 2 -6.33 1.14 1.13
C HIS A 2 -5.53 2.24 0.40
N VAL A 3 -5.07 1.94 -0.82
CA VAL A 3 -4.32 2.90 -1.64
C VAL A 3 -5.26 3.99 -2.18
N LYS A 4 -4.84 5.25 -2.09
CA LYS A 4 -5.54 6.42 -2.66
C LYS A 4 -5.10 6.68 -4.09
N ASN A 5 -3.80 6.89 -4.29
CA ASN A 5 -3.17 7.27 -5.56
C ASN A 5 -1.68 6.89 -5.51
N LEU A 6 -1.01 7.02 -6.66
CA LEU A 6 0.45 7.07 -6.71
C LEU A 6 0.87 8.52 -6.87
N GLU A 7 2.01 8.88 -6.28
CA GLU A 7 2.53 10.24 -6.33
C GLU A 7 4.02 10.21 -6.68
N CYS A 8 4.44 11.06 -7.61
CA CYS A 8 5.86 11.18 -7.92
C CYS A 8 6.66 11.63 -6.70
N SER A 9 7.77 10.94 -6.43
CA SER A 9 8.66 11.23 -5.30
C SER A 9 9.38 12.58 -5.37
N TYR A 10 9.27 13.29 -6.50
CA TYR A 10 9.99 14.55 -6.74
C TYR A 10 9.05 15.70 -7.14
N CYS A 11 8.27 15.52 -8.20
CA CYS A 11 7.38 16.60 -8.71
C CYS A 11 5.96 16.55 -8.15
N HIS A 12 5.66 15.59 -7.26
CA HIS A 12 4.35 15.41 -6.62
C HIS A 12 3.16 15.19 -7.58
N ARG A 13 3.41 14.89 -8.86
CA ARG A 13 2.35 14.54 -9.81
C ARG A 13 1.63 13.27 -9.36
N GLU A 14 0.30 13.32 -9.41
CA GLU A 14 -0.56 12.20 -9.03
C GLU A 14 -0.90 11.30 -10.22
N TYR A 15 -1.00 10.00 -9.93
CA TYR A 15 -1.34 8.94 -10.88
C TYR A 15 -2.35 7.96 -10.27
N GLU A 16 -3.09 7.26 -11.11
CA GLU A 16 -4.10 6.31 -10.70
C GLU A 16 -3.46 5.03 -10.12
N ALA A 17 -3.85 4.62 -8.91
CA ALA A 17 -3.26 3.46 -8.24
C ALA A 17 -3.63 2.09 -8.82
N ARG A 18 -4.61 2.00 -9.72
CA ARG A 18 -5.14 0.73 -10.25
C ARG A 18 -4.72 0.44 -11.68
N ARG A 19 -3.79 1.24 -12.22
CA ARG A 19 -3.20 1.04 -13.53
C ARG A 19 -1.71 0.71 -13.36
N VAL A 20 -1.18 -0.03 -14.33
CA VAL A 20 0.26 -0.27 -14.41
C VAL A 20 0.95 1.04 -14.79
N HIS A 21 1.83 1.49 -13.91
CA HIS A 21 2.69 2.64 -14.13
C HIS A 21 4.16 2.21 -13.97
N ASN A 22 5.04 2.82 -14.78
CA ASN A 22 6.48 2.72 -14.59
C ASN A 22 6.94 3.88 -13.69
N VAL A 23 7.66 4.84 -14.26
CA VAL A 23 8.10 6.07 -13.60
C VAL A 23 7.16 7.24 -13.93
N CYS A 24 7.36 8.37 -13.24
CA CYS A 24 6.71 9.62 -13.55
C CYS A 24 6.94 10.01 -15.03
N THR A 25 5.85 10.30 -15.74
CA THR A 25 5.87 10.74 -17.15
C THR A 25 6.50 12.11 -17.34
N GLU A 26 6.48 12.96 -16.31
CA GLU A 26 6.97 14.34 -16.40
C GLU A 26 8.47 14.47 -16.09
N CYS A 27 9.00 13.65 -15.17
CA CYS A 27 10.38 13.83 -14.68
C CYS A 27 11.17 12.52 -14.52
N GLY A 28 10.60 11.36 -14.89
CA GLY A 28 11.28 10.07 -14.88
C GLY A 28 11.61 9.51 -13.48
N LYS A 29 11.14 10.13 -12.39
CA LYS A 29 11.40 9.68 -11.02
C LYS A 29 10.38 8.63 -10.54
N PRO A 30 10.71 7.80 -9.53
CA PRO A 30 9.82 6.78 -8.99
C PRO A 30 8.47 7.33 -8.49
N LEU A 31 7.45 6.47 -8.53
CA LEU A 31 6.13 6.75 -7.99
C LEU A 31 5.97 6.05 -6.64
N PHE A 32 5.56 6.81 -5.63
CA PHE A 32 5.25 6.30 -4.29
C PHE A 32 3.77 5.99 -4.14
N VAL A 33 3.47 4.89 -3.47
CA VAL A 33 2.10 4.52 -3.13
C VAL A 33 1.62 5.36 -1.96
N ARG A 34 0.51 6.10 -2.13
CA ARG A 34 -0.11 6.88 -1.06
C ARG A 34 -1.30 6.13 -0.48
N TYR A 35 -1.26 5.89 0.82
CA TYR A 35 -2.28 5.13 1.55
C TYR A 35 -3.24 6.04 2.31
N ASP A 36 -4.48 5.58 2.49
CA ASP A 36 -5.40 6.17 3.46
C ASP A 36 -5.06 5.73 4.89
N LEU A 37 -4.01 6.34 5.44
CA LEU A 37 -3.54 6.01 6.79
C LEU A 37 -4.60 6.27 7.87
N LYS A 38 -5.45 7.29 7.69
CA LYS A 38 -6.57 7.57 8.61
C LYS A 38 -7.57 6.42 8.64
N ARG A 39 -7.86 5.82 7.48
CA ARG A 39 -8.72 4.64 7.40
C ARG A 39 -8.03 3.38 7.94
N ILE A 40 -6.75 3.18 7.62
CA ILE A 40 -5.98 2.02 8.08
C ILE A 40 -5.88 2.00 9.61
N ALA A 41 -5.63 3.14 10.24
CA ALA A 41 -5.49 3.25 11.69
C ALA A 41 -6.70 2.76 12.50
N LYS A 42 -7.89 2.69 11.88
CA LYS A 42 -9.10 2.13 12.50
C LYS A 42 -9.04 0.61 12.68
N PHE A 43 -8.22 -0.08 11.89
CA PHE A 43 -8.13 -1.54 11.86
C PHE A 43 -6.75 -2.05 12.28
N LEU A 44 -5.69 -1.34 11.90
CA LEU A 44 -4.32 -1.67 12.23
C LEU A 44 -3.91 -1.00 13.55
N THR A 45 -4.24 -1.66 14.65
CA THR A 45 -3.90 -1.23 16.01
C THR A 45 -2.75 -2.05 16.59
N ARG A 46 -2.11 -1.56 17.67
CA ARG A 46 -1.08 -2.35 18.37
C ARG A 46 -1.62 -3.70 18.86
N GLN A 47 -2.85 -3.72 19.39
CA GLN A 47 -3.50 -4.93 19.89
C GLN A 47 -3.75 -5.94 18.76
N THR A 48 -4.29 -5.48 17.63
CA THR A 48 -4.52 -6.37 16.46
C THR A 48 -3.22 -6.90 15.89
N LEU A 49 -2.15 -6.11 15.88
CA LEU A 49 -0.82 -6.58 15.47
C LEU A 49 -0.26 -7.67 16.38
N TYR A 50 -0.43 -7.54 17.70
CA TYR A 50 0.03 -8.57 18.66
C TYR A 50 -0.79 -9.86 18.59
N ALA A 51 -2.08 -9.77 18.26
CA ALA A 51 -2.95 -10.94 18.15
C ALA A 51 -2.74 -11.74 16.85
N ARG A 52 -2.03 -11.18 15.85
CA ARG A 52 -1.77 -11.82 14.55
C ARG A 52 -0.46 -12.61 14.57
N ARG A 53 -0.31 -13.52 13.61
CA ARG A 53 0.97 -14.21 13.36
C ARG A 53 2.10 -13.19 13.16
N ALA A 54 3.27 -13.48 13.68
CA ALA A 54 4.44 -12.61 13.60
C ALA A 54 5.15 -12.73 12.24
N ASP A 55 4.41 -12.49 11.15
CA ASP A 55 4.92 -12.51 9.78
C ASP A 55 4.61 -11.18 9.06
N LEU A 56 4.99 -11.08 7.78
CA LEU A 56 4.69 -9.91 6.95
C LEU A 56 3.17 -9.68 6.80
N TRP A 57 2.39 -10.75 6.75
CA TRP A 57 0.96 -10.73 6.45
C TRP A 57 0.12 -10.08 7.53
N ARG A 58 0.66 -9.94 8.75
CA ARG A 58 0.04 -9.15 9.82
C ARG A 58 -0.19 -7.67 9.46
N TYR A 59 0.48 -7.15 8.43
CA TYR A 59 0.35 -5.78 7.90
C TYR A 59 -0.54 -5.68 6.66
N ARG A 60 -1.44 -6.65 6.43
CA ARG A 60 -2.31 -6.75 5.23
C ARG A 60 -2.95 -5.45 4.74
N GLU A 61 -3.28 -4.52 5.64
CA GLU A 61 -3.91 -3.24 5.32
C GLU A 61 -3.03 -2.35 4.43
N VAL A 62 -1.70 -2.48 4.52
CA VAL A 62 -0.73 -1.74 3.69
C VAL A 62 -0.11 -2.59 2.58
N LEU A 63 -0.56 -3.83 2.40
CA LEU A 63 -0.06 -4.72 1.35
C LEU A 63 -1.01 -4.75 0.15
N PRO A 64 -0.50 -5.02 -1.07
CA PRO A 64 -1.29 -4.94 -2.30
C PRO A 64 -2.20 -6.16 -2.55
N VAL A 65 -2.37 -7.06 -1.59
CA VAL A 65 -3.16 -8.29 -1.74
C VAL A 65 -4.64 -8.02 -1.51
N ARG A 66 -5.49 -8.51 -2.43
CA ARG A 66 -6.96 -8.32 -2.38
C ARG A 66 -7.72 -9.48 -1.76
N ARG A 67 -7.23 -10.71 -1.98
CA ARG A 67 -7.84 -11.96 -1.54
C ARG A 67 -6.84 -12.71 -0.69
N GLU A 68 -7.28 -13.25 0.45
CA GLU A 68 -6.42 -14.03 1.34
C GLU A 68 -5.89 -15.29 0.64
N ASP A 69 -6.67 -15.89 -0.26
CA ASP A 69 -6.25 -17.03 -1.08
C ASP A 69 -5.00 -16.77 -1.94
N ASN A 70 -4.65 -15.49 -2.18
CA ASN A 70 -3.47 -15.10 -2.95
C ASN A 70 -2.23 -14.87 -2.07
N ILE A 71 -2.32 -15.13 -0.76
CA ILE A 71 -1.21 -15.02 0.18
C ILE A 71 -0.29 -16.23 0.01
N VAL A 72 0.99 -15.96 -0.26
CA VAL A 72 2.03 -16.98 -0.34
C VAL A 72 3.06 -16.71 0.76
N SER A 73 3.34 -17.70 1.59
CA SER A 73 4.40 -17.67 2.60
C SER A 73 5.30 -18.88 2.41
N LEU A 74 6.60 -18.68 2.64
CA LEU A 74 7.59 -19.75 2.74
C LEU A 74 7.62 -20.32 4.16
#